data_AF-G2FQD4-F1
#
_entry.id   AF-G2FQD4-F1
#
_cell.length_a   1.000
_cell.length_b   1.000
_cell.length_c   1.000
_cell.angle_alpha   90.00
_cell.angle_beta   90.00
_cell.angle_gamma   90.00
#
_symmetry.space_group_name_H-M   'P 1'
#
loop_
_entity.id
_entity.type
_entity.pdbx_description
1 polymer ?
#
loop_
_entity_poly.entity_id
_entity_poly.type
_entity_poly.pdbx_seq_one_letter_code
_entity_poly.pdbx_strand_id
1 'polypeptide(L)'
;MYLWVFQGNLGDGKTFGASVLAHYFQSKARAAGVPVDLYSNYGLKGSKELGNYKDFYNVARSPNSIGIMDEAHVNLDSRLFSKGSNIYMTQFFFYFRKLHHTMFLTTPSIRNLDSRVRNLTNILVDCRKAGGSFIYNVYDYSGEKLLRRLYLPSMKVKQLFACKLYNTDNIVRNVQFPSTEREFDKFLTEIINARNEFLSGKALKGRTDYLSQDETDERYVKMLTEGMEIEDE
;
A
#
# COMPACT_ATOMS: atom_id res chain seq x y z
N MET A 1 2.26 4.31 -11.27
CA MET A 1 2.07 3.11 -10.42
C MET A 1 3.43 2.70 -9.93
N TYR A 2 3.56 2.51 -8.62
CA TYR A 2 4.86 2.60 -7.97
C TYR A 2 4.93 1.66 -6.76
N LEU A 3 6.14 1.22 -6.42
CA LEU A 3 6.43 0.64 -5.12
C LEU A 3 6.96 1.74 -4.20
N TRP A 4 6.24 2.00 -3.12
CA TRP A 4 6.61 2.98 -2.10
C TRP A 4 7.10 2.25 -0.86
N VAL A 5 8.23 2.69 -0.30
CA VAL A 5 8.76 2.16 0.95
C VAL A 5 8.76 3.27 1.99
N PHE A 6 8.05 3.07 3.08
CA PHE A 6 8.04 3.94 4.25
C PHE A 6 9.02 3.38 5.28
N GLN A 7 10.06 4.16 5.59
CA GLN A 7 11.08 3.79 6.56
C GLN A 7 11.17 4.77 7.74
N GLY A 8 11.81 4.36 8.82
CA GLY A 8 11.91 5.12 10.06
C GLY A 8 11.85 4.23 11.29
N ASN A 9 12.15 4.77 12.47
CA ASN A 9 12.15 4.01 13.72
C ASN A 9 10.73 3.62 14.16
N LEU A 10 10.64 2.80 15.20
CA LEU A 10 9.37 2.48 15.82
C LEU A 10 8.72 3.77 16.35
N GLY A 11 7.43 3.98 16.02
CA GLY A 11 6.70 5.19 16.40
C GLY A 11 6.89 6.40 15.49
N ASP A 12 7.74 6.34 14.45
CA ASP A 12 7.92 7.44 13.48
C ASP A 12 6.76 7.63 12.49
N GLY A 13 5.65 6.91 12.68
CA GLY A 13 4.43 7.11 11.91
C GLY A 13 4.48 6.53 10.51
N LYS A 14 5.27 5.47 10.26
CA LYS A 14 5.34 4.77 8.97
C LYS A 14 3.99 4.22 8.53
N THR A 15 3.38 3.34 9.34
CA THR A 15 2.06 2.75 9.10
C THR A 15 1.02 3.84 8.94
N PHE A 16 1.00 4.80 9.87
CA PHE A 16 0.09 5.94 9.83
C PHE A 16 0.21 6.75 8.53
N GLY A 17 1.44 7.10 8.12
CA GLY A 17 1.70 7.84 6.89
C GLY A 17 1.29 7.07 5.64
N ALA A 18 1.58 5.77 5.59
CA ALA A 18 1.15 4.89 4.51
C ALA A 18 -0.38 4.79 4.43
N SER A 19 -1.07 4.59 5.56
CA SER A 19 -2.54 4.58 5.64
C SER A 19 -3.15 5.88 5.14
N VAL A 20 -2.65 7.01 5.65
CA VAL A 20 -3.14 8.35 5.35
C VAL A 20 -2.97 8.68 3.87
N LEU A 21 -1.78 8.41 3.31
CA LEU A 21 -1.53 8.65 1.90
C LEU A 21 -2.32 7.71 0.99
N ALA A 22 -2.55 6.46 1.39
CA ALA A 22 -3.35 5.53 0.60
C ALA A 22 -4.80 6.01 0.48
N HIS A 23 -5.41 6.45 1.59
CA HIS A 23 -6.72 7.08 1.57
C HIS A 23 -6.72 8.37 0.74
N TYR A 24 -5.75 9.26 0.96
CA TYR A 24 -5.65 10.50 0.19
C TYR A 24 -5.62 10.26 -1.33
N PHE A 25 -4.80 9.31 -1.81
CA PHE A 25 -4.73 9.00 -3.24
C PHE A 25 -5.98 8.30 -3.75
N GLN A 26 -6.58 7.40 -2.97
CA GLN A 26 -7.85 6.78 -3.32
C GLN A 26 -8.94 7.85 -3.49
N SER A 27 -9.09 8.73 -2.50
CA SER A 27 -10.06 9.80 -2.49
C SER A 27 -9.87 10.76 -3.67
N LYS A 28 -8.63 11.18 -3.93
CA LYS A 28 -8.30 12.04 -5.08
C LYS A 28 -8.64 11.37 -6.42
N ALA A 29 -8.37 10.07 -6.56
CA ALA A 29 -8.70 9.32 -7.77
C ALA A 29 -10.21 9.17 -7.95
N ARG A 30 -10.96 8.86 -6.87
CA ARG A 30 -12.42 8.76 -6.89
C ARG A 30 -13.07 10.10 -7.28
N ALA A 31 -12.58 11.22 -6.75
CA ALA A 31 -13.03 12.55 -7.14
C ALA A 31 -12.81 12.86 -8.63
N ALA A 32 -11.81 12.23 -9.26
CA ALA A 32 -11.56 12.29 -10.69
C ALA A 32 -12.32 11.22 -11.51
N GLY A 33 -13.27 10.49 -10.90
CA GLY A 33 -14.04 9.41 -11.55
C GLY A 33 -13.25 8.12 -11.77
N VAL A 34 -12.09 7.95 -11.14
CA VAL A 34 -11.23 6.77 -11.27
C VAL A 34 -11.45 5.83 -10.07
N PRO A 35 -12.00 4.62 -10.29
CA PRO A 35 -12.19 3.66 -9.20
C PRO A 35 -10.86 3.08 -8.72
N VAL A 36 -10.68 3.07 -7.39
CA VAL A 36 -9.49 2.54 -6.71
C VAL A 36 -9.92 1.75 -5.46
N ASP A 37 -9.51 0.49 -5.39
CA ASP A 37 -9.70 -0.37 -4.22
C ASP A 37 -8.47 -0.30 -3.28
N LEU A 38 -8.69 -0.36 -1.97
CA LEU A 38 -7.63 -0.49 -0.97
C LEU A 38 -7.49 -1.93 -0.48
N TYR A 39 -6.27 -2.35 -0.16
CA TYR A 39 -5.93 -3.64 0.42
C TYR A 39 -4.93 -3.48 1.57
N SER A 40 -5.03 -4.25 2.66
CA SER A 40 -4.04 -4.22 3.74
C SER A 40 -3.91 -5.52 4.54
N ASN A 41 -2.75 -5.74 5.18
CA ASN A 41 -2.49 -6.91 6.04
C ASN A 41 -2.76 -6.66 7.55
N TYR A 42 -3.30 -5.50 7.93
CA TYR A 42 -3.51 -5.13 9.33
C TYR A 42 -4.90 -4.53 9.62
N GLY A 43 -5.82 -4.57 8.66
CA GLY A 43 -7.20 -4.13 8.84
C GLY A 43 -7.36 -2.60 8.79
N LEU A 44 -6.84 -1.98 7.73
CA LEU A 44 -7.12 -0.58 7.42
C LEU A 44 -8.60 -0.40 7.04
N LYS A 45 -9.26 0.63 7.60
CA LYS A 45 -10.65 0.98 7.33
C LYS A 45 -10.88 1.15 5.82
N GLY A 46 -11.95 0.55 5.29
CA GLY A 46 -12.25 0.62 3.85
C GLY A 46 -11.31 -0.18 2.94
N SER A 47 -10.37 -0.95 3.51
CA SER A 47 -9.51 -1.88 2.76
C SER A 47 -10.03 -3.32 2.83
N LYS A 48 -9.76 -4.09 1.77
CA LYS A 48 -9.90 -5.55 1.75
C LYS A 48 -8.66 -6.20 2.36
N GLU A 49 -8.81 -7.42 2.85
CA GLU A 49 -7.70 -8.16 3.44
C GLU A 49 -6.61 -8.50 2.40
N LEU A 50 -5.36 -8.48 2.87
CA LEU A 50 -4.18 -8.94 2.15
C LEU A 50 -3.34 -9.85 3.07
N GLY A 51 -3.91 -10.97 3.50
CA GLY A 51 -3.29 -11.93 4.43
C GLY A 51 -2.73 -13.17 3.73
N ASN A 52 -3.19 -13.47 2.52
CA ASN A 52 -2.81 -14.63 1.74
C ASN A 52 -2.59 -14.24 0.27
N TYR A 53 -1.72 -14.95 -0.44
CA TYR A 53 -1.47 -14.72 -1.86
C TYR A 53 -2.75 -14.76 -2.71
N LYS A 54 -3.74 -15.57 -2.32
CA LYS A 54 -5.05 -15.65 -3.01
C LYS A 54 -5.83 -14.34 -2.97
N ASP A 55 -5.56 -13.47 -2.01
CA ASP A 55 -6.21 -12.16 -1.92
C ASP A 55 -5.83 -11.27 -3.12
N PHE A 56 -4.68 -11.53 -3.76
CA PHE A 56 -4.29 -10.86 -5.00
C PHE A 56 -5.18 -11.21 -6.20
N TYR A 57 -6.04 -12.24 -6.11
CA TYR A 57 -7.07 -12.44 -7.14
C TYR A 57 -8.10 -11.31 -7.14
N ASN A 58 -8.36 -10.69 -6.00
CA ASN A 58 -9.21 -9.49 -5.92
C ASN A 58 -8.51 -8.29 -6.53
N VAL A 59 -7.20 -8.16 -6.28
CA VAL A 59 -6.34 -7.13 -6.92
C VAL A 59 -6.38 -7.26 -8.44
N ALA A 60 -6.26 -8.46 -8.99
CA ALA A 60 -6.32 -8.71 -10.44
C ALA A 60 -7.66 -8.30 -11.08
N ARG A 61 -8.76 -8.39 -10.32
CA ARG A 61 -10.11 -7.98 -10.73
C ARG A 61 -10.43 -6.51 -10.40
N SER A 62 -9.46 -5.76 -9.90
CA SER A 62 -9.61 -4.35 -9.62
C SER A 62 -9.17 -3.51 -10.83
N PRO A 63 -9.92 -2.44 -11.18
CA PRO A 63 -9.47 -1.51 -12.22
C PRO A 63 -8.12 -0.88 -11.86
N ASN A 64 -8.04 -0.35 -10.64
CA ASN A 64 -6.84 0.18 -10.01
C ASN A 64 -6.88 -0.21 -8.53
N SER A 65 -5.72 -0.31 -7.89
CA SER A 65 -5.67 -0.62 -6.47
C SER A 65 -4.42 -0.08 -5.78
N ILE A 66 -4.54 0.15 -4.48
CA ILE A 66 -3.42 0.44 -3.58
C ILE A 66 -3.40 -0.62 -2.48
N GLY A 67 -2.28 -1.31 -2.33
CA GLY A 67 -2.02 -2.24 -1.23
C GLY A 67 -1.10 -1.63 -0.20
N ILE A 68 -1.34 -1.92 1.08
CA ILE A 68 -0.43 -1.57 2.18
C ILE A 68 0.00 -2.85 2.87
N MET A 69 1.30 -3.10 2.90
CA MET A 69 1.90 -4.19 3.64
C MET A 69 2.75 -3.61 4.76
N ASP A 70 2.17 -3.62 5.95
CA ASP A 70 2.85 -3.19 7.16
C ASP A 70 3.86 -4.24 7.61
N GLU A 71 4.97 -3.78 8.18
CA GLU A 71 6.12 -4.59 8.59
C GLU A 71 6.60 -5.56 7.50
N ALA A 72 6.72 -5.04 6.27
CA ALA A 72 7.09 -5.78 5.07
C ALA A 72 8.40 -6.56 5.23
N HIS A 73 9.31 -6.12 6.09
CA HIS A 73 10.55 -6.81 6.40
C HIS A 73 10.34 -8.19 7.03
N VAL A 74 9.20 -8.47 7.66
CA VAL A 74 8.92 -9.81 8.22
C VAL A 74 8.62 -10.82 7.10
N ASN A 75 7.99 -10.37 6.02
CA ASN A 75 7.73 -11.16 4.82
C ASN A 75 8.92 -11.19 3.84
N LEU A 76 9.69 -10.10 3.78
CA LEU A 76 10.71 -9.84 2.76
C LEU A 76 12.12 -9.69 3.36
N ASP A 77 12.37 -10.33 4.52
CA ASP A 77 13.69 -10.26 5.17
C ASP A 77 14.76 -10.80 4.22
N SER A 78 15.73 -9.94 3.91
CA SER A 78 16.90 -10.26 3.08
C SER A 78 17.70 -11.47 3.57
N ARG A 79 17.62 -11.83 4.86
CA ARG A 79 18.35 -12.94 5.48
C ARG A 79 17.62 -14.28 5.39
N LEU A 80 16.32 -14.27 5.11
CA LEU A 80 15.47 -15.48 5.05
C LEU A 80 15.24 -15.99 3.62
N PHE A 81 16.09 -15.56 2.67
CA PHE A 81 16.02 -15.91 1.24
C PHE A 81 15.98 -17.43 0.97
N SER A 82 16.45 -18.25 1.90
CA SER A 82 16.39 -19.71 1.82
C SER A 82 14.97 -20.29 1.90
N LYS A 83 13.95 -19.49 2.26
CA LYS A 83 12.54 -19.88 2.19
C LYS A 83 12.00 -19.49 0.81
N GLY A 84 11.67 -20.49 -0.02
CA GLY A 84 11.16 -20.31 -1.39
C GLY A 84 10.02 -19.29 -1.52
N SER A 85 9.19 -19.10 -0.48
CA SER A 85 8.11 -18.11 -0.45
C SER A 85 8.56 -16.67 -0.71
N ASN A 86 9.74 -16.26 -0.23
CA ASN A 86 10.23 -14.90 -0.41
C ASN A 86 10.64 -14.67 -1.87
N ILE A 87 11.19 -15.70 -2.52
CA ILE A 87 11.56 -15.66 -3.94
C ILE A 87 10.32 -15.45 -4.79
N TYR A 88 9.25 -16.19 -4.54
CA TYR A 88 8.00 -16.08 -5.31
C TYR A 88 7.28 -14.76 -5.08
N MET A 89 7.27 -14.26 -3.84
CA MET A 89 6.66 -12.96 -3.52
C MET A 89 7.35 -11.80 -4.24
N THR A 90 8.67 -11.77 -4.20
CA THR A 90 9.46 -10.73 -4.90
C THR A 90 9.35 -10.84 -6.42
N GLN A 91 9.29 -12.06 -6.97
CA GLN A 91 9.00 -12.27 -8.39
C GLN A 91 7.60 -11.75 -8.76
N PHE A 92 6.61 -11.98 -7.91
CA PHE A 92 5.25 -11.50 -8.16
C PHE A 92 5.15 -9.97 -8.22
N PHE A 93 5.96 -9.24 -7.43
CA PHE A 93 5.95 -7.78 -7.40
C PHE A 93 6.30 -7.15 -8.75
N PHE A 94 7.05 -7.82 -9.62
CA PHE A 94 7.32 -7.35 -10.99
C PHE A 94 6.04 -7.20 -11.83
N TYR A 95 4.98 -7.95 -11.50
CA TYR A 95 3.72 -7.91 -12.24
C TYR A 95 2.77 -6.80 -11.80
N PHE A 96 3.06 -6.07 -10.72
CA PHE A 96 2.19 -4.99 -10.24
C PHE A 96 1.83 -4.00 -11.35
N ARG A 97 2.77 -3.69 -12.26
CA ARG A 97 2.54 -2.76 -13.39
C ARG A 97 1.43 -3.23 -14.31
N LYS A 98 1.30 -4.54 -14.53
CA LYS A 98 0.25 -5.13 -15.38
C LYS A 98 -1.09 -5.23 -14.64
N LEU A 99 -1.06 -5.26 -13.31
CA LEU A 99 -2.24 -5.28 -12.45
C LEU A 99 -2.77 -3.89 -12.07
N HIS A 100 -2.07 -2.81 -12.46
CA HIS A 100 -2.37 -1.43 -12.02
C HIS A 100 -2.45 -1.30 -10.50
N HIS A 101 -1.52 -1.97 -9.81
CA HIS A 101 -1.44 -2.05 -8.37
C HIS A 101 -0.26 -1.23 -7.83
N THR A 102 -0.53 -0.22 -7.02
CA THR A 102 0.50 0.49 -6.24
C THR A 102 0.65 -0.19 -4.88
N MET A 103 1.87 -0.43 -4.43
CA MET A 103 2.12 -1.10 -3.15
C MET A 103 2.90 -0.17 -2.22
N PHE A 104 2.41 -0.02 -0.99
CA PHE A 104 3.05 0.70 0.10
C PHE A 104 3.60 -0.31 1.09
N LEU A 105 4.91 -0.34 1.27
CA LEU A 105 5.59 -1.19 2.23
C LEU A 105 6.04 -0.34 3.41
N THR A 106 5.89 -0.84 4.63
CA THR A 106 6.56 -0.23 5.80
C THR A 106 7.68 -1.14 6.28
N THR A 107 8.77 -0.54 6.74
CA THR A 107 9.92 -1.28 7.28
C THR A 107 10.73 -0.36 8.19
N PRO A 108 11.43 -0.85 9.23
CA PRO A 108 12.37 -0.02 9.97
C PRO A 108 13.45 0.61 9.08
N SER A 109 13.94 -0.14 8.10
CA SER A 109 14.93 0.32 7.12
C SER A 109 14.70 -0.37 5.79
N ILE A 110 14.82 0.37 4.68
CA ILE A 110 14.79 -0.24 3.34
C ILE A 110 15.86 -1.33 3.17
N ARG A 111 16.99 -1.22 3.88
CA ARG A 111 18.10 -2.19 3.83
C ARG A 111 17.72 -3.58 4.35
N ASN A 112 16.65 -3.68 5.16
CA ASN A 112 16.16 -4.96 5.66
C ASN A 112 15.42 -5.76 4.58
N LEU A 113 14.97 -5.08 3.52
CA LEU A 113 14.25 -5.72 2.41
C LEU A 113 15.22 -6.41 1.45
N ASP A 114 14.74 -7.52 0.87
CA ASP A 114 15.35 -8.20 -0.27
C ASP A 114 15.82 -7.20 -1.35
N SER A 115 17.02 -7.43 -1.89
CA SER A 115 17.64 -6.54 -2.88
C SER A 115 16.77 -6.34 -4.12
N ARG A 116 15.97 -7.34 -4.53
CA ARG A 116 15.04 -7.23 -5.66
C ARG A 116 13.91 -6.25 -5.38
N VAL A 117 13.40 -6.24 -4.14
CA VAL A 117 12.36 -5.29 -3.70
C VAL A 117 12.94 -3.88 -3.64
N ARG A 118 14.16 -3.73 -3.13
CA ARG A 118 14.86 -2.44 -3.15
C ARG A 118 15.03 -1.92 -4.57
N ASN A 119 15.48 -2.76 -5.51
CA ASN A 119 15.64 -2.38 -6.91
C ASN A 119 14.31 -2.04 -7.60
N LEU A 120 13.20 -2.62 -7.15
CA LEU A 120 11.85 -2.29 -7.63
C LEU A 120 11.27 -1.02 -6.99
N THR A 121 11.85 -0.54 -5.89
CA THR A 121 11.33 0.61 -5.16
C THR A 121 11.51 1.87 -6.00
N ASN A 122 10.42 2.61 -6.19
CA ASN A 122 10.45 3.87 -6.92
C ASN A 122 10.51 5.06 -5.97
N ILE A 123 9.74 4.99 -4.88
CA ILE A 123 9.61 6.08 -3.92
C ILE A 123 10.05 5.58 -2.55
N LEU A 124 10.99 6.28 -1.94
CA LEU A 124 11.37 6.08 -0.55
C LEU A 124 10.83 7.23 0.29
N VAL A 125 10.13 6.91 1.37
CA VAL A 125 9.58 7.90 2.30
C VAL A 125 10.29 7.74 3.64
N ASP A 126 11.13 8.70 3.99
CA ASP A 126 11.77 8.78 5.31
C ASP A 126 10.80 9.43 6.29
N CYS A 127 10.28 8.63 7.21
CA CYS A 127 9.28 9.03 8.19
C CYS A 127 9.97 9.45 9.49
N ARG A 128 9.56 10.60 10.04
CA ARG A 128 10.08 11.10 11.32
C ARG A 128 8.96 11.67 12.18
N LYS A 129 8.97 11.36 13.47
CA LYS A 129 8.11 12.03 14.43
C LYS A 129 8.79 13.27 15.01
N ALA A 130 8.08 14.40 15.01
CA ALA A 130 8.53 15.66 15.58
C ALA A 130 7.52 16.12 16.65
N GLY A 131 7.72 15.66 17.89
CA GLY A 131 6.77 15.88 18.98
C GLY A 131 5.41 15.24 18.68
N GLY A 132 4.36 16.04 18.56
CA GLY A 132 3.01 15.59 18.19
C GLY A 132 2.74 15.54 16.68
N SER A 133 3.70 15.97 15.86
CA SER A 133 3.58 16.06 14.40
C SER A 133 4.39 14.96 13.70
N PHE A 134 4.16 14.76 12.41
CA PHE A 134 4.95 13.87 11.55
C PHE A 134 5.53 14.61 10.35
N ILE A 135 6.73 14.20 9.94
CA ILE A 135 7.41 14.68 8.74
C ILE A 135 7.67 13.46 7.86
N TYR A 136 7.33 13.57 6.58
CA TYR A 136 7.58 12.56 5.57
C TYR A 136 8.41 13.16 4.44
N ASN A 137 9.69 12.83 4.36
CA ASN A 137 10.55 13.22 3.26
C ASN A 137 10.42 12.17 2.15
N VAL A 138 9.87 12.57 1.01
CA VAL A 138 9.59 11.71 -0.14
C VAL A 138 10.72 11.85 -1.15
N TYR A 139 11.38 10.74 -1.45
CA TYR A 139 12.52 10.66 -2.36
C TYR A 139 12.18 9.81 -3.60
N ASP A 140 12.71 10.22 -4.74
CA ASP A 140 12.96 9.30 -5.85
C ASP A 140 14.11 8.40 -5.42
N TYR A 141 13.82 7.11 -5.26
CA TYR A 141 14.81 6.17 -4.74
C TYR A 141 15.92 5.89 -5.76
N SER A 142 15.60 5.82 -7.05
CA SER A 142 16.60 5.55 -8.08
C SER A 142 17.46 6.77 -8.39
N GLY A 143 16.86 7.96 -8.37
CA GLY A 143 17.56 9.22 -8.59
C GLY A 143 18.21 9.82 -7.34
N GLU A 144 18.05 9.17 -6.18
CA GLU A 144 18.50 9.65 -4.85
C GLU A 144 18.13 11.13 -4.58
N LYS A 145 16.97 11.57 -5.11
CA LYS A 145 16.56 12.97 -5.10
C LYS A 145 15.38 13.18 -4.17
N LEU A 146 15.47 14.16 -3.28
CA LEU A 146 14.31 14.63 -2.52
C LEU A 146 13.30 15.24 -3.49
N LEU A 147 12.10 14.65 -3.55
CA LEU A 147 11.01 15.13 -4.38
C LEU A 147 10.14 16.12 -3.61
N ARG A 148 9.89 15.84 -2.32
CA ARG A 148 8.97 16.62 -1.50
C ARG A 148 9.16 16.36 -0.02
N ARG A 149 8.92 17.37 0.81
CA ARG A 149 8.69 17.22 2.25
C ARG A 149 7.20 17.39 2.54
N LEU A 150 6.63 16.47 3.32
CA LEU A 150 5.24 16.56 3.77
C LEU A 150 5.24 16.75 5.29
N TYR A 151 4.63 17.83 5.76
CA TYR A 151 4.45 18.09 7.18
C TYR A 151 3.00 17.85 7.58
N LEU A 152 2.80 17.05 8.65
CA LEU A 152 1.49 16.79 9.22
C LEU A 152 1.44 17.33 10.65
N PRO A 153 0.81 18.50 10.88
CA PRO A 153 0.81 19.15 12.18
C PRO A 153 -0.02 18.38 13.21
N SER A 154 0.38 18.49 14.48
CA SER A 154 -0.22 17.76 15.60
C SER A 154 -1.75 17.84 15.71
N MET A 155 -2.35 18.98 15.33
CA MET A 155 -3.81 19.13 15.32
C MET A 155 -4.48 18.19 14.32
N LYS A 156 -3.94 18.11 13.09
CA LYS A 156 -4.43 17.22 12.03
C LYS A 156 -4.18 15.76 12.39
N VAL A 157 -3.01 15.45 12.95
CA VAL A 157 -2.68 14.12 13.48
C VAL A 157 -3.75 13.64 14.47
N LYS A 158 -4.10 14.48 15.46
CA LYS A 158 -5.16 14.15 16.44
C LYS A 158 -6.50 13.88 15.78
N GLN A 159 -6.89 14.71 14.82
CA GLN A 159 -8.15 14.54 14.11
C GLN A 159 -8.15 13.23 13.29
N LEU A 160 -7.05 12.90 12.60
CA LEU A 160 -6.91 11.66 11.84
C LEU A 160 -6.92 10.42 12.74
N PHE A 161 -6.25 10.44 13.90
CA PHE A 161 -6.34 9.35 14.86
C PHE A 161 -7.77 9.17 15.42
N ALA A 162 -8.52 10.25 15.61
CA ALA A 162 -9.92 10.16 16.03
C ALA A 162 -10.82 9.46 14.99
N CYS A 163 -10.37 9.36 13.73
CA CYS A 163 -11.07 8.63 12.67
C CYS A 163 -10.93 7.11 12.80
N LYS A 164 -10.03 6.63 13.67
CA LYS A 164 -9.73 5.21 13.92
C LYS A 164 -9.53 4.43 12.62
N LEU A 165 -8.61 4.93 11.77
CA LEU A 165 -8.32 4.33 10.46
C LEU A 165 -7.89 2.86 10.58
N TYR A 166 -7.23 2.49 11.67
CA TYR A 166 -6.87 1.10 11.97
C TYR A 166 -6.67 0.96 13.49
N ASN A 167 -6.62 -0.29 13.96
CA ASN A 167 -6.25 -0.58 15.34
C ASN A 167 -4.72 -0.61 15.46
N THR A 168 -4.14 0.31 16.22
CA THR A 168 -2.69 0.42 16.43
C THR A 168 -2.10 -0.73 17.24
N ASP A 169 -2.94 -1.45 18.00
CA ASP A 169 -2.49 -2.53 18.89
C ASP A 169 -2.55 -3.91 18.21
N ASN A 170 -3.06 -3.97 16.98
CA ASN A 170 -3.12 -5.23 16.24
C ASN A 170 -1.71 -5.69 15.85
N ILE A 171 -1.40 -6.94 16.20
CA ILE A 171 -0.19 -7.60 15.69
C ILE A 171 -0.38 -7.88 14.20
N VAL A 172 0.50 -7.31 13.38
CA VAL A 172 0.52 -7.51 11.94
C VAL A 172 0.91 -8.96 11.63
N ARG A 173 0.13 -9.62 10.76
CA ARG A 173 0.40 -10.98 10.33
C ARG A 173 1.14 -10.99 8.99
N ASN A 174 1.96 -12.02 8.82
CA ASN A 174 2.67 -12.25 7.57
C ASN A 174 1.70 -12.63 6.45
N VAL A 175 1.90 -12.03 5.28
CA VAL A 175 1.21 -12.47 4.07
C VAL A 175 1.74 -13.85 3.67
N GLN A 176 0.87 -14.84 3.61
CA GLN A 176 1.28 -16.19 3.20
C GLN A 176 1.45 -16.24 1.68
N PHE A 177 2.60 -16.72 1.20
CA PHE A 177 2.91 -16.88 -0.22
C PHE A 177 3.18 -18.35 -0.57
N PRO A 178 2.97 -18.79 -1.83
CA PRO A 178 3.30 -20.14 -2.26
C PRO A 178 4.74 -20.47 -1.92
N SER A 179 5.00 -21.70 -1.47
CA SER A 179 6.34 -22.14 -1.05
C SER A 179 7.03 -22.99 -2.12
N THR A 180 6.28 -23.43 -3.14
CA THR A 180 6.76 -24.29 -4.23
C THR A 180 6.49 -23.65 -5.59
N GLU A 181 7.32 -23.99 -6.57
CA GLU A 181 7.19 -23.50 -7.96
C GLU A 181 5.83 -23.88 -8.56
N ARG A 182 5.41 -25.12 -8.37
CA ARG A 182 4.12 -25.61 -8.86
C ARG A 182 2.92 -24.80 -8.33
N GLU A 183 2.94 -24.46 -7.04
CA GLU A 183 1.88 -23.63 -6.45
C GLU A 183 1.94 -22.19 -6.97
N PHE A 184 3.16 -21.66 -7.14
CA PHE A 184 3.37 -20.32 -7.68
C PHE A 184 2.91 -20.19 -9.12
N ASP A 185 3.22 -21.16 -9.99
CA ASP A 185 2.78 -21.16 -11.39
C ASP A 185 1.25 -21.24 -11.51
N LYS A 186 0.62 -22.06 -10.65
CA LYS A 186 -0.84 -22.13 -10.56
C LYS A 186 -1.42 -20.79 -10.14
N PHE A 187 -0.86 -20.17 -9.10
CA PHE A 187 -1.25 -18.84 -8.63
C PHE A 187 -1.12 -17.78 -9.75
N LEU A 188 0.00 -17.73 -10.45
CA LEU A 188 0.22 -16.80 -11.55
C LEU A 188 -0.78 -17.01 -12.70
N THR A 189 -1.05 -18.27 -13.06
CA THR A 189 -2.04 -18.60 -14.09
C THR A 189 -3.42 -18.08 -13.70
N GLU A 190 -3.83 -18.26 -12.44
CA GLU A 190 -5.10 -17.76 -11.93
C GLU A 190 -5.15 -16.22 -11.91
N ILE A 191 -4.05 -15.53 -11.55
CA ILE A 191 -3.94 -14.07 -11.65
C ILE A 191 -4.13 -13.58 -13.09
N ILE A 192 -3.45 -14.22 -14.05
CA ILE A 192 -3.52 -13.86 -15.47
C ILE A 192 -4.95 -14.05 -15.98
N ASN A 193 -5.58 -15.18 -15.68
CA ASN A 193 -6.96 -15.45 -16.06
C ASN A 193 -7.93 -14.42 -15.47
N ALA A 194 -7.84 -14.15 -14.16
CA ALA A 194 -8.67 -13.16 -13.50
C ALA A 194 -8.51 -11.75 -14.10
N ARG A 195 -7.28 -11.37 -14.45
CA ARG A 195 -7.00 -10.08 -15.10
C ARG A 195 -7.56 -10.02 -16.51
N ASN A 196 -7.40 -11.07 -17.30
CA ASN A 196 -7.90 -11.13 -18.68
C ASN A 196 -9.45 -11.15 -18.72
N GLU A 197 -10.09 -11.87 -17.80
CA GLU A 197 -11.54 -11.85 -17.61
C GLU A 197 -12.06 -10.46 -17.26
N PHE A 198 -11.34 -9.74 -16.38
CA PHE A 198 -11.65 -8.37 -16.05
C PHE A 198 -11.53 -7.43 -17.25
N LEU A 199 -10.41 -7.50 -17.99
CA LEU A 199 -10.15 -6.65 -19.16
C LEU A 199 -11.09 -6.93 -20.34
N SER A 200 -11.51 -8.19 -20.52
CA SER A 200 -12.49 -8.57 -21.56
C SER A 200 -13.93 -8.16 -21.24
N GLY A 201 -14.16 -7.51 -20.08
CA GLY A 201 -15.48 -7.02 -19.67
C GLY A 201 -16.46 -8.10 -19.22
N LYS A 202 -16.06 -9.39 -19.22
CA LYS A 202 -16.89 -10.49 -18.70
C LYS A 202 -17.17 -10.34 -17.20
N ALA A 203 -16.27 -9.72 -16.45
CA ALA A 203 -16.44 -9.44 -15.01
C ALA A 203 -17.30 -8.21 -14.68
N LEU A 204 -17.62 -7.34 -15.65
CA LEU A 204 -18.34 -6.08 -15.42
C LEU A 204 -19.87 -6.24 -15.39
N LYS A 205 -20.41 -7.42 -15.73
CA LYS A 205 -21.86 -7.67 -15.80
C LYS A 205 -22.61 -7.76 -14.45
N GLY A 206 -21.93 -7.57 -13.31
CA GLY A 206 -22.55 -7.71 -11.98
C GLY A 206 -22.20 -6.62 -10.97
N ARG A 207 -21.74 -5.44 -11.42
CA ARG A 207 -21.09 -4.45 -10.54
C ARG A 207 -21.81 -3.10 -10.45
N THR A 208 -23.13 -3.10 -10.57
CA THR A 208 -23.95 -1.87 -10.48
C THR A 208 -24.28 -1.43 -9.05
N ASP A 209 -24.02 -2.24 -8.02
CA ASP A 209 -24.64 -2.05 -6.69
C ASP A 209 -23.72 -1.54 -5.55
N TYR A 210 -22.52 -1.01 -5.84
CA TYR A 210 -21.56 -0.60 -4.78
C TYR A 210 -21.26 0.91 -4.69
N LEU A 211 -22.03 1.77 -5.36
CA LEU A 211 -21.82 3.22 -5.33
C LEU A 211 -22.65 3.96 -4.27
N SER A 212 -23.35 3.26 -3.38
CA SER A 212 -24.12 3.88 -2.30
C SER A 212 -23.67 3.37 -0.94
N GLN A 213 -22.69 4.04 -0.34
CA GLN A 213 -22.53 4.27 1.10
C GLN A 213 -21.12 4.83 1.35
N ASP A 214 -21.01 6.14 1.62
CA ASP A 214 -20.12 6.72 2.64
C ASP A 214 -20.13 8.26 2.56
N GLU A 215 -21.16 8.90 3.15
CA GLU A 215 -21.11 10.34 3.48
C GLU A 215 -19.96 10.67 4.45
N THR A 216 -19.39 9.65 5.10
CA THR A 216 -18.19 9.73 5.93
C THR A 216 -16.91 10.02 5.14
N ASP A 217 -16.83 9.69 3.85
CA ASP A 217 -15.58 9.78 3.06
C ASP A 217 -15.21 11.25 2.78
N GLU A 218 -16.16 12.11 2.42
CA GLU A 218 -15.92 13.50 1.98
C GLU A 218 -15.26 14.39 3.04
N ARG A 219 -15.65 14.24 4.32
CA ARG A 219 -15.07 15.03 5.42
C ARG A 219 -13.59 14.70 5.65
N TYR A 220 -13.21 13.44 5.46
CA TYR A 220 -11.82 12.99 5.55
C TYR A 220 -11.01 13.41 4.32
N VAL A 221 -11.59 13.27 3.12
CA VAL A 221 -10.98 13.73 1.86
C VAL A 221 -10.60 15.19 1.99
N LYS A 222 -11.58 16.03 2.37
CA LYS A 222 -11.40 17.47 2.54
C LYS A 222 -10.31 17.80 3.57
N MET A 223 -10.29 17.10 4.70
CA MET A 223 -9.26 17.25 5.72
C MET A 223 -7.84 16.89 5.25
N LEU A 224 -7.70 15.86 4.43
CA LEU A 224 -6.43 15.39 3.86
C LEU A 224 -5.94 16.31 2.74
N THR A 225 -6.83 16.78 1.88
CA THR A 225 -6.51 17.69 0.77
C THR A 225 -6.21 19.11 1.23
N GLU A 226 -6.87 19.60 2.29
CA GLU A 226 -6.71 20.97 2.81
C GLU A 226 -5.69 21.07 3.96
N GLY A 227 -5.19 19.94 4.49
CA GLY A 227 -4.44 19.89 5.75
C GLY A 227 -3.00 19.39 5.68
N MET A 228 -2.54 18.92 4.53
CA MET A 228 -1.12 18.68 4.31
C MET A 228 -0.48 19.98 3.84
N GLU A 229 0.28 20.62 4.72
CA GLU A 229 1.16 21.71 4.31
C GLU A 229 2.26 21.09 3.45
N ILE A 230 2.15 21.34 2.15
CA ILE A 230 3.18 21.03 1.18
C ILE A 230 4.15 22.20 1.27
N GLU A 231 5.24 22.01 2.01
CA GLU A 231 6.40 22.89 1.89
C GLU A 231 7.11 22.49 0.59
N ASP A 232 6.89 23.29 -0.47
CA ASP A 232 7.75 23.28 -1.64
C ASP A 232 8.96 24.17 -1.30
N GLU A 233 10.13 23.57 -1.06
CA GLU A 233 11.44 24.26 -1.08
C GLU A 233 11.90 24.43 -2.53
#